data_AF-A0A4R2CGN0-F1
#
_entry.id   AF-A0A4R2CGN0-F1
#
_cell.length_a   1.000
_cell.length_b   1.000
_cell.length_c   1.000
_cell.angle_alpha   90.00
_cell.angle_beta   90.00
_cell.angle_gamma   90.00
#
_symmetry.space_group_name_H-M   'P 1'
#
loop_
_entity.id
_entity.type
_entity.pdbx_description
1 polymer ?
#
loop_
_entity_poly.entity_id
_entity_poly.type
_entity_poly.pdbx_seq_one_letter_code
_entity_poly.pdbx_strand_id
1 'polypeptide(L)'
;MVAGTAGTALGWGCLGSPLAPDLPFDPVVQGWQVDDYLACVDLYAAAGVDLAAAPVVGLGSVCRRQATDEAAEIVDTLHSVGVGRLHGFGVKILGLRRCGQRLASADSMAWSITARYRPPLPECTHVTCSNCARFALAWRDDVIASIPPHEPLSLFDREAA
;
A
#
# COMPACT_ATOMS: atom_id res chain seq x y z
N MET A 1 14.66 -44.38 -9.39
CA MET A 1 14.67 -42.98 -9.86
C MET A 1 13.24 -42.55 -10.11
N VAL A 2 12.65 -41.82 -9.17
CA VAL A 2 11.49 -40.97 -9.43
C VAL A 2 11.85 -39.64 -8.77
N ALA A 3 12.01 -38.63 -9.62
CA ALA A 3 12.46 -37.30 -9.26
C ALA A 3 11.37 -36.60 -8.42
N GLY A 4 11.79 -36.01 -7.30
CA GLY A 4 10.95 -35.11 -6.52
C GLY A 4 10.80 -33.78 -7.24
N THR A 5 9.57 -33.33 -7.44
CA THR A 5 9.26 -31.96 -7.80
C THR A 5 9.13 -31.15 -6.50
N ALA A 6 10.19 -30.43 -6.15
CA ALA A 6 10.16 -29.39 -5.13
C ALA A 6 9.29 -28.25 -5.65
N GLY A 7 8.08 -28.11 -5.10
CA GLY A 7 7.30 -26.89 -5.26
C GLY A 7 7.99 -25.77 -4.50
N THR A 8 8.40 -24.72 -5.21
CA THR A 8 8.90 -23.46 -4.65
C THR A 8 7.78 -22.75 -3.90
N ALA A 9 7.56 -23.13 -2.65
CA ALA A 9 6.94 -22.22 -1.70
C ALA A 9 7.94 -21.09 -1.48
N LEU A 10 7.61 -19.87 -1.93
CA LEU A 10 8.25 -18.63 -1.50
C LEU A 10 8.16 -18.63 0.03
N GLY A 11 9.22 -19.08 0.69
CA GLY A 11 9.16 -19.47 2.09
C GLY A 11 9.21 -18.25 3.01
N TRP A 12 8.05 -17.77 3.44
CA TRP A 12 7.89 -16.87 4.58
C TRP A 12 8.10 -17.64 5.90
N GLY A 13 9.17 -18.42 5.99
CA GLY A 13 9.39 -19.47 6.98
C GLY A 13 9.43 -18.98 8.44
N CYS A 14 9.52 -17.67 8.65
CA CYS A 14 9.61 -17.04 9.97
C CYS A 14 8.31 -16.35 10.42
N LEU A 15 7.32 -16.18 9.54
CA LEU A 15 6.09 -15.41 9.81
C LEU A 15 4.80 -16.20 9.58
N GLY A 16 4.87 -17.36 8.91
CA GLY A 16 3.72 -18.24 8.71
C GLY A 16 3.25 -18.87 10.02
N SER A 17 2.02 -18.57 10.44
CA SER A 17 1.39 -19.33 11.51
C SER A 17 1.32 -20.80 11.11
N PRO A 18 1.74 -21.77 11.96
CA PRO A 18 1.56 -23.19 11.66
C PRO A 18 0.08 -23.58 11.50
N LEU A 19 -0.83 -22.71 11.90
CA LEU A 19 -2.28 -22.87 11.77
C LEU A 19 -2.83 -22.40 10.41
N ALA A 20 -2.08 -21.58 9.66
CA ALA A 20 -2.49 -21.04 8.37
C ALA A 20 -1.26 -20.63 7.53
N PRO A 21 -0.46 -21.60 7.06
CA PRO A 21 0.78 -21.33 6.33
C PRO A 21 0.54 -20.63 4.97
N ASP A 22 -0.66 -20.76 4.42
CA ASP A 22 -1.04 -20.18 3.12
C ASP A 22 -1.63 -18.76 3.24
N LEU A 23 -1.76 -18.22 4.44
CA LEU A 23 -2.30 -16.87 4.63
C LEU A 23 -1.26 -15.84 4.18
N PRO A 24 -1.57 -14.97 3.20
CA PRO A 24 -0.64 -13.94 2.79
C PRO A 24 -0.47 -12.92 3.93
N PHE A 25 0.78 -12.62 4.25
CA PHE A 25 1.16 -11.53 5.14
C PHE A 25 1.98 -10.54 4.33
N ASP A 26 1.62 -9.25 4.35
CA ASP A 26 2.41 -8.21 3.71
C ASP A 26 3.21 -7.46 4.78
N PRO A 27 4.54 -7.32 4.64
CA PRO A 27 5.37 -6.64 5.62
C PRO A 27 5.10 -5.14 5.61
N VAL A 28 5.39 -4.48 6.72
CA VAL A 28 5.17 -3.04 6.89
C VAL A 28 6.43 -2.41 7.46
N VAL A 29 7.03 -1.48 6.73
CA VAL A 29 8.13 -0.66 7.24
C VAL A 29 7.59 0.52 8.04
N GLN A 30 8.22 0.80 9.19
CA GLN A 30 7.80 1.85 10.13
C GLN A 30 9.02 2.66 10.57
N GLY A 31 8.80 3.93 10.91
CA GLY A 31 9.85 4.82 11.38
C GLY A 31 9.35 6.25 11.62
N TRP A 32 10.18 7.07 12.28
CA TRP A 32 9.96 8.51 12.39
C TRP A 32 10.94 9.30 11.52
N GLN A 33 12.23 9.01 11.53
CA GLN A 33 13.22 9.59 10.61
C GLN A 33 13.62 8.56 9.55
N VAL A 34 14.29 9.00 8.48
CA VAL A 34 14.76 8.12 7.40
C VAL A 34 15.53 6.91 7.95
N ASP A 35 16.44 7.15 8.91
CA ASP A 35 17.24 6.10 9.54
C ASP A 35 16.40 5.06 10.29
N ASP A 36 15.25 5.43 10.86
CA ASP A 36 14.35 4.48 11.51
C ASP A 36 13.75 3.50 10.51
N TYR A 37 13.44 3.98 9.29
CA TYR A 37 12.92 3.12 8.23
C TYR A 37 14.00 2.15 7.73
N LEU A 38 15.25 2.62 7.59
CA LEU A 38 16.38 1.76 7.23
C LEU A 38 16.65 0.71 8.31
N ALA A 39 16.63 1.10 9.59
CA ALA A 39 16.74 0.16 10.70
C ALA A 39 15.60 -0.88 10.68
N CYS A 40 14.38 -0.49 10.31
CA CYS A 40 13.26 -1.42 10.15
C CYS A 40 13.49 -2.41 8.99
N VAL A 41 14.05 -1.96 7.87
CA VAL A 41 14.46 -2.84 6.76
C VAL A 41 15.51 -3.85 7.23
N ASP A 42 16.50 -3.40 8.00
CA ASP A 42 17.54 -4.28 8.56
C ASP A 42 16.96 -5.34 9.51
N LEU A 43 15.93 -5.00 10.30
CA LEU A 43 15.23 -5.97 11.14
C LEU A 43 14.56 -7.08 10.32
N TYR A 44 13.94 -6.74 9.19
CA TYR A 44 13.39 -7.75 8.27
C TYR A 44 14.49 -8.62 7.67
N ALA A 45 15.59 -8.02 7.21
CA ALA A 45 16.73 -8.75 6.66
C ALA A 45 17.36 -9.70 7.69
N ALA A 46 17.54 -9.25 8.93
CA ALA A 46 18.04 -10.07 10.03
C ALA A 46 17.11 -11.24 10.38
N ALA A 47 15.80 -11.07 10.16
CA ALA A 47 14.80 -12.12 10.31
C ALA A 47 14.69 -13.04 9.07
N GLY A 48 15.52 -12.84 8.04
CA GLY A 48 15.50 -13.63 6.80
C GLY A 48 14.33 -13.30 5.86
N VAL A 49 13.71 -12.13 6.01
CA VAL A 49 12.61 -11.67 5.16
C VAL A 49 13.14 -10.74 4.08
N ASP A 50 12.99 -11.16 2.83
CA ASP A 50 13.34 -10.34 1.66
C ASP A 50 12.18 -9.42 1.28
N LEU A 51 12.31 -8.13 1.62
CA LEU A 51 11.31 -7.11 1.29
C LEU A 51 11.26 -6.78 -0.21
N ALA A 52 12.32 -7.02 -0.98
CA ALA A 52 12.31 -6.80 -2.43
C ALA A 52 11.50 -7.88 -3.15
N ALA A 53 11.45 -9.09 -2.58
CA ALA A 53 10.61 -10.19 -3.06
C ALA A 53 9.13 -10.06 -2.65
N ALA A 54 8.81 -9.25 -1.64
CA ALA A 54 7.45 -9.07 -1.17
C ALA A 54 6.54 -8.48 -2.28
N PRO A 55 5.32 -9.01 -2.52
CA PRO A 55 4.41 -8.48 -3.53
C PRO A 55 4.10 -7.00 -3.31
N VAL A 56 3.95 -6.60 -2.05
CA VAL A 56 3.78 -5.22 -1.63
C VAL A 56 4.38 -5.05 -0.22
N VAL A 57 4.85 -3.85 0.08
CA VAL A 57 5.35 -3.48 1.41
C VAL A 57 4.57 -2.26 1.89
N GLY A 58 3.90 -2.38 3.03
CA GLY A 58 3.18 -1.27 3.65
C GLY A 58 4.13 -0.18 4.14
N LEU A 59 3.79 1.07 3.87
CA LEU A 59 4.52 2.24 4.34
C LEU A 59 3.79 2.90 5.50
N GLY A 60 4.34 2.71 6.70
CA GLY A 60 3.81 3.24 7.94
C GLY A 60 4.15 4.69 8.23
N SER A 61 3.35 5.33 9.09
CA SER A 61 3.65 6.63 9.71
C SER A 61 3.88 7.81 8.75
N VAL A 62 3.48 7.69 7.47
CA VAL A 62 3.60 8.79 6.47
C VAL A 62 2.30 9.60 6.32
N CYS A 63 1.12 9.04 6.65
CA CYS A 63 -0.19 9.68 6.44
C CYS A 63 -0.28 11.17 6.88
N ARG A 64 0.29 11.54 8.03
CA ARG A 64 0.22 12.92 8.57
C ARG A 64 1.25 13.89 7.97
N ARG A 65 2.26 13.37 7.27
CA ARG A 65 3.36 14.12 6.64
C ARG A 65 3.48 13.89 5.13
N GLN A 66 2.51 13.20 4.54
CA GLN A 66 2.41 12.89 3.11
C GLN A 66 2.60 14.07 2.14
N ALA A 67 2.50 15.31 2.62
CA ALA A 67 2.66 16.52 1.83
C ALA A 67 3.99 17.24 2.12
N THR A 68 4.99 16.58 2.72
CA THR A 68 6.32 17.15 3.00
C THR A 68 7.39 16.57 2.06
N ASP A 69 8.53 17.26 1.93
CA ASP A 69 9.71 16.72 1.23
C ASP A 69 10.28 15.50 1.95
N GLU A 70 10.23 15.49 3.28
CA GLU A 70 10.63 14.35 4.12
C GLU A 70 9.89 13.06 3.75
N ALA A 71 8.59 13.12 3.45
CA ALA A 71 7.84 11.94 3.01
C ALA A 71 8.31 11.42 1.64
N ALA A 72 8.71 12.30 0.73
CA ALA A 72 9.28 11.90 -0.56
C ALA A 72 10.68 11.30 -0.37
N GLU A 73 11.50 11.88 0.51
CA GLU A 73 12.83 11.39 0.85
C GLU A 73 12.80 9.98 1.47
N ILE A 74 11.84 9.71 2.38
CA ILE A 74 11.62 8.37 2.95
C ILE A 74 11.33 7.35 1.83
N VAL A 75 10.42 7.69 0.92
CA VAL A 75 10.04 6.80 -0.19
C VAL A 75 11.22 6.57 -1.15
N ASP A 76 11.92 7.63 -1.54
CA ASP A 76 13.08 7.54 -2.44
C ASP A 76 14.23 6.74 -1.77
N THR A 77 14.41 6.87 -0.46
CA THR A 77 15.39 6.08 0.31
C THR A 77 15.02 4.60 0.32
N LEU A 78 13.76 4.26 0.60
CA LEU A 78 13.27 2.87 0.57
C LEU A 78 13.44 2.24 -0.82
N HIS A 79 13.15 2.99 -1.89
CA HIS A 79 13.42 2.56 -3.26
C HIS A 79 14.91 2.27 -3.49
N SER A 80 15.81 3.11 -2.97
CA SER A 80 17.26 2.95 -3.15
C SER A 80 17.82 1.66 -2.54
N VAL A 81 17.15 1.12 -1.51
CA VAL A 81 17.50 -0.15 -0.85
C VAL A 81 16.67 -1.34 -1.34
N GLY A 82 15.95 -1.18 -2.45
CA GLY A 82 15.23 -2.27 -3.12
C GLY A 82 13.77 -2.48 -2.68
N VAL A 83 13.25 -1.67 -1.77
CA VAL A 83 11.85 -1.74 -1.32
C VAL A 83 10.95 -0.93 -2.26
N GLY A 84 10.73 -1.46 -3.47
CA GLY A 84 10.11 -0.71 -4.58
C GLY A 84 8.57 -0.71 -4.64
N ARG A 85 7.90 -1.71 -4.06
CA ARG A 85 6.43 -1.88 -4.17
C ARG A 85 5.72 -1.37 -2.93
N LEU A 86 5.73 -0.06 -2.72
CA LEU A 86 5.20 0.55 -1.51
C LEU A 86 3.68 0.77 -1.55
N HIS A 87 2.98 0.38 -0.49
CA HIS A 87 1.59 0.74 -0.23
C HIS A 87 1.50 1.88 0.79
N GLY A 88 0.99 3.03 0.37
CA GLY A 88 0.81 4.17 1.27
C GLY A 88 -0.46 4.08 2.10
N PHE A 89 -0.33 3.84 3.41
CA PHE A 89 -1.49 3.80 4.30
C PHE A 89 -2.09 5.19 4.54
N GLY A 90 -3.40 5.32 4.28
CA GLY A 90 -4.16 6.53 4.58
C GLY A 90 -3.75 7.78 3.78
N VAL A 91 -3.14 7.62 2.61
CA VAL A 91 -2.66 8.74 1.79
C VAL A 91 -3.83 9.47 1.13
N LYS A 92 -3.92 10.79 1.32
CA LYS A 92 -5.01 11.65 0.79
C LYS A 92 -4.57 12.33 -0.50
N ILE A 93 -5.52 13.00 -1.17
CA ILE A 93 -5.34 13.65 -2.48
C ILE A 93 -4.07 14.51 -2.58
N LEU A 94 -3.77 15.34 -1.57
CA LEU A 94 -2.57 16.19 -1.60
C LEU A 94 -1.27 15.36 -1.59
N GLY A 95 -1.23 14.28 -0.82
CA GLY A 95 -0.09 13.35 -0.82
C GLY A 95 0.03 12.61 -2.15
N LEU A 96 -1.09 12.11 -2.68
CA LEU A 96 -1.14 11.45 -3.99
C LEU A 96 -0.62 12.36 -5.11
N ARG A 97 -0.92 13.66 -5.08
CA ARG A 97 -0.38 14.61 -6.06
C ARG A 97 1.14 14.80 -5.98
N ARG A 98 1.74 14.59 -4.81
CA ARG A 98 3.17 14.86 -4.56
C ARG A 98 4.03 13.61 -4.73
N CYS A 99 3.59 12.48 -4.18
CA CYS A 99 4.34 11.22 -4.16
C CYS A 99 3.55 10.02 -4.66
N GLY A 100 2.32 10.17 -5.17
CA GLY A 100 1.50 9.05 -5.64
C GLY A 100 2.17 8.22 -6.74
N GLN A 101 2.90 8.86 -7.64
CA GLN A 101 3.69 8.21 -8.69
C GLN A 101 4.85 7.35 -8.17
N ARG A 102 5.19 7.47 -6.89
CA ARG A 102 6.23 6.66 -6.22
C ARG A 102 5.63 5.51 -5.40
N LEU A 103 4.31 5.39 -5.34
CA LEU A 103 3.62 4.34 -4.60
C LEU A 103 3.04 3.34 -5.59
N ALA A 104 3.17 2.06 -5.29
CA ALA A 104 2.49 1.01 -6.05
C ALA A 104 0.97 1.08 -5.85
N SER A 105 0.55 1.39 -4.61
CA SER A 105 -0.86 1.57 -4.26
C SER A 105 -1.01 2.44 -3.01
N ALA A 106 -2.23 2.89 -2.72
CA ALA A 106 -2.55 3.62 -1.51
C ALA A 106 -4.02 3.46 -1.15
N ASP A 107 -4.34 3.57 0.14
CA ASP A 107 -5.72 3.61 0.63
C ASP A 107 -6.02 4.94 1.36
N SER A 108 -7.31 5.27 1.47
CA SER A 108 -7.76 6.34 2.35
C SER A 108 -9.24 6.26 2.66
N MET A 109 -9.61 6.63 3.89
CA MET A 109 -11.02 6.88 4.26
C MET A 109 -11.50 8.28 3.81
N ALA A 110 -10.70 9.05 3.06
CA ALA A 110 -11.05 10.40 2.63
C ALA A 110 -12.42 10.47 1.91
N TRP A 111 -12.72 9.52 1.01
CA TRP A 111 -14.00 9.44 0.31
C TRP A 111 -15.19 9.30 1.27
N SER A 112 -15.07 8.44 2.29
CA SER A 112 -16.15 8.16 3.25
C SER A 112 -16.40 9.37 4.15
N ILE A 113 -15.32 10.05 4.57
CA ILE A 113 -15.44 11.32 5.31
C ILE A 113 -16.10 12.39 4.45
N THR A 114 -15.68 12.57 3.19
CA THR A 114 -16.31 13.53 2.26
C THR A 114 -17.81 13.25 2.10
N ALA A 115 -18.19 11.98 1.96
CA ALA A 115 -19.58 11.56 1.79
C ALA A 115 -20.49 11.84 3.00
N ARG A 116 -19.94 12.01 4.21
CA ARG A 116 -20.72 12.40 5.40
C ARG A 116 -21.24 13.84 5.34
N TYR A 117 -20.58 14.68 4.55
CA TYR A 117 -20.85 16.12 4.47
C TYR A 117 -21.36 16.54 3.08
N ARG A 118 -21.72 15.58 2.23
CA ARG A 118 -22.30 15.81 0.91
C ARG A 118 -23.71 15.21 0.86
N PRO A 119 -24.63 15.79 0.06
CA PRO A 119 -25.88 15.12 -0.25
C PRO A 119 -25.59 13.73 -0.85
N PRO A 120 -26.44 12.72 -0.55
CA PRO A 120 -26.38 11.45 -1.26
C PRO A 120 -26.49 11.65 -2.78
N LEU A 121 -25.89 10.73 -3.55
CA LEU A 121 -26.11 10.70 -5.00
C LEU A 121 -27.62 10.57 -5.30
N PRO A 122 -28.13 11.17 -6.39
CA PRO A 122 -29.57 11.14 -6.72
C PRO A 122 -30.19 9.74 -6.76
N GLU A 123 -29.41 8.74 -7.15
CA GLU A 123 -29.81 7.33 -7.26
C GLU A 123 -29.70 6.53 -5.93
N CYS A 124 -29.34 7.19 -4.83
CA CYS A 124 -29.16 6.55 -3.53
C CYS A 124 -30.31 6.87 -2.58
N THR A 125 -30.77 5.85 -1.84
CA THR A 125 -31.88 5.97 -0.87
C THR A 125 -31.42 6.05 0.59
N HIS A 126 -30.13 5.87 0.86
CA HIS A 126 -29.56 5.93 2.21
C HIS A 126 -29.31 7.38 2.66
N VAL A 127 -29.29 7.61 3.97
CA VAL A 127 -29.13 8.95 4.57
C VAL A 127 -27.81 9.62 4.17
N THR A 128 -26.71 8.86 4.09
CA THR A 128 -25.40 9.38 3.66
C THR A 128 -24.67 8.36 2.80
N CYS A 129 -23.83 8.83 1.89
CA CYS A 129 -23.00 7.99 1.02
C CYS A 129 -21.76 7.40 1.72
N SER A 130 -21.61 7.51 3.05
CA SER A 130 -20.35 7.19 3.73
C SER A 130 -19.92 5.72 3.67
N ASN A 131 -20.82 4.82 3.28
CA ASN A 131 -20.55 3.39 3.03
C ASN A 131 -21.04 2.96 1.63
N CYS A 132 -21.16 3.91 0.69
CA CYS A 132 -21.73 3.68 -0.63
C CYS A 132 -20.63 3.38 -1.66
N ALA A 133 -20.64 2.19 -2.25
CA ALA A 133 -19.67 1.80 -3.28
C ALA A 133 -19.73 2.71 -4.52
N ARG A 134 -20.92 3.15 -4.94
CA ARG A 134 -21.08 4.05 -6.10
C ARG A 134 -20.39 5.39 -5.87
N PHE A 135 -20.60 5.97 -4.69
CA PHE A 135 -19.92 7.21 -4.30
C PHE A 135 -18.41 7.02 -4.21
N ALA A 136 -17.95 5.91 -3.62
CA ALA A 136 -16.53 5.61 -3.51
C ALA A 136 -15.85 5.51 -4.89
N LEU A 137 -16.49 4.84 -5.85
CA LEU A 137 -15.98 4.71 -7.22
C LEU A 137 -15.99 6.03 -7.98
N ALA A 138 -17.09 6.80 -7.93
CA ALA A 138 -17.14 8.12 -8.56
C ALA A 138 -16.06 9.06 -7.98
N TRP A 139 -15.90 9.07 -6.65
CA TRP A 139 -14.84 9.83 -5.99
C TRP A 139 -13.44 9.37 -6.39
N ARG A 140 -13.22 8.06 -6.54
CA ARG A 140 -11.93 7.52 -7.02
C ARG A 140 -11.61 8.04 -8.41
N ASP A 141 -12.58 8.02 -9.32
CA ASP A 141 -12.38 8.47 -10.70
C ASP A 141 -12.04 9.97 -10.74
N ASP A 142 -12.72 10.80 -9.93
CA ASP A 142 -12.38 12.22 -9.75
C ASP A 142 -10.94 12.40 -9.23
N VAL A 143 -10.52 11.58 -8.26
CA VAL A 143 -9.17 11.65 -7.69
C VAL A 143 -8.13 11.29 -8.74
N ILE A 144 -8.30 10.17 -9.44
CA ILE A 144 -7.38 9.71 -10.50
C ILE A 144 -7.26 10.76 -11.61
N ALA A 145 -8.38 11.36 -12.02
CA ALA A 145 -8.36 12.44 -13.01
C ALA A 145 -7.64 13.71 -12.53
N SER A 146 -7.50 13.90 -11.20
CA SER A 146 -6.93 15.11 -10.59
C SER A 146 -5.45 14.99 -10.19
N ILE A 147 -4.83 13.85 -10.43
CA ILE A 147 -3.42 13.57 -10.08
C ILE A 147 -2.61 13.30 -11.36
N PRO A 148 -1.29 13.58 -11.37
CA PRO A 148 -0.45 13.33 -12.54
C PRO A 148 -0.58 11.88 -13.02
N PRO A 149 -0.51 11.63 -14.34
CA PRO A 149 -0.64 10.29 -14.89
C PRO A 149 0.43 9.37 -14.28
N HIS A 150 -0.03 8.36 -13.57
CA HIS A 150 0.74 7.24 -13.05
C HIS A 150 -0.15 6.01 -13.22
N GLU A 151 0.44 4.90 -13.64
CA GLU A 151 -0.28 3.64 -13.77
C GLU A 151 -0.39 3.01 -12.37
N PRO A 152 -1.61 2.93 -11.79
CA PRO A 152 -1.78 2.27 -10.51
C PRO A 152 -1.59 0.77 -10.73
N LEU A 153 -0.71 0.13 -9.96
CA LEU A 153 -0.68 -1.33 -9.96
C LEU A 153 -1.98 -1.83 -9.32
N SER A 154 -2.68 -2.70 -10.03
CA SER A 154 -3.85 -3.37 -9.49
C SER A 154 -3.42 -4.22 -8.30
N LEU A 155 -4.03 -3.96 -7.14
CA LEU A 155 -3.87 -4.77 -5.93
C LEU A 155 -4.26 -6.25 -6.15
N PHE A 156 -5.02 -6.53 -7.21
CA PHE A 156 -5.54 -7.86 -7.52
C PHE A 156 -4.95 -8.46 -8.80
N ASP A 157 -4.03 -7.78 -9.50
CA ASP A 157 -3.29 -8.37 -10.61
C ASP A 157 -2.20 -9.28 -10.01
N ARG A 158 -2.65 -10.39 -9.42
CA ARG A 158 -1.83 -11.48 -8.89
C ARG A 158 -1.57 -12.55 -9.95
N GLU A 159 -1.68 -12.23 -11.24
CA GLU A 159 -1.42 -13.20 -12.30
C GLU A 159 -0.04 -13.01 -12.95
N ALA A 160 0.73 -14.10 -12.85
CA ALA A 160 1.97 -14.45 -13.54
C ALA A 160 3.31 -13.92 -12.98
N ALA A 161 3.79 -14.58 -11.92
CA ALA A 161 5.20 -14.95 -11.77
C ALA A 161 5.31 -16.25 -10.95
#